data_AF-A0A972VVG8-F1
#
_entry.id   AF-A0A972VVG8-F1
#
_cell.length_a   1.000
_cell.length_b   1.000
_cell.length_c   1.000
_cell.angle_alpha   90.00
_cell.angle_beta   90.00
_cell.angle_gamma   90.00
#
_symmetry.space_group_name_H-M   'P 1'
#
loop_
_entity.id
_entity.type
_entity.pdbx_description
1 polymer ?
#
loop_
_entity_poly.entity_id
_entity_poly.type
_entity_poly.pdbx_seq_one_letter_code
_entity_poly.pdbx_strand_id
1 'polypeptide(L)'
;MEHNPHSMAFSDPLDVEGVKKRSAMQTIGSILPFLWPANNREMQLRVVIAISCLLLGRIANVYGPIVLKDLIDGLEGLTTGSRALDGLWILAFIYGLTVLLPGALNELRSAVFTPVSEYAQRVFGLQTFKHLHQLGMRFHLDRRTGGLSRAIERGTRALQQTTGLFAFNIAPTLFEVAMVSGYLAYAYPPKYVLVILIAISAYILFTLLFTEWRTQFRREMVMQESRATTIGVDSLLNFETVKYFGNERYEADRYNDALLHYMDAAVKSQTTLGVLNGGQLLVRVACQLMILIIAIQDYSAGLLTTGEVVMLNTFMLQLFIPLGFLGSSYRMIRQALVDMEFMFQLLDTVPEIQDQQNATPLVVSAANLAFKDVHFAYDPDRKILRGISFVIPEGK
;
A
#
# COMPACT_ATOMS: atom_id res chain seq x y z
N MET A 1 28.72 26.41 21.94
CA MET A 1 27.92 25.46 21.14
C MET A 1 28.71 25.19 19.87
N GLU A 2 29.54 24.16 19.89
CA GLU A 2 30.35 23.76 18.74
C GLU A 2 29.44 23.21 17.65
N HIS A 3 29.51 23.83 16.48
CA HIS A 3 28.79 23.41 15.29
C HIS A 3 29.53 22.19 14.73
N ASN A 4 29.00 20.99 14.99
CA ASN A 4 29.59 19.74 14.55
C ASN A 4 29.38 19.59 13.02
N PRO A 5 30.43 19.70 12.17
CA PRO A 5 30.30 19.65 10.71
C PRO A 5 29.88 18.26 10.20
N HIS A 6 29.93 17.24 11.06
CA HIS A 6 29.55 15.87 10.71
C HIS A 6 28.05 15.58 10.81
N SER A 7 27.21 16.51 11.28
CA SER A 7 25.76 16.30 11.30
C SER A 7 25.09 16.44 9.93
N MET A 8 25.78 17.00 8.92
CA MET A 8 25.28 17.06 7.53
C MET A 8 25.55 15.77 6.73
N ALA A 9 26.36 14.84 7.24
CA ALA A 9 26.70 13.61 6.52
C ALA A 9 25.57 12.57 6.46
N PHE A 10 24.44 12.84 7.13
CA PHE A 10 23.25 12.00 7.13
C PHE A 10 21.97 12.84 6.97
N SER A 11 21.96 13.78 6.01
CA SER A 11 20.68 14.25 5.47
C SER A 11 19.91 13.01 5.02
N ASP A 12 18.67 12.86 5.49
CA ASP A 12 17.79 11.79 5.05
C ASP A 12 17.86 11.76 3.51
N PRO A 13 18.25 10.63 2.87
CA PRO A 13 18.30 10.56 1.41
C PRO A 13 16.95 10.92 0.76
N LEU A 14 15.87 10.97 1.56
CA LEU A 14 14.52 11.33 1.19
C LEU A 14 14.16 12.82 1.35
N ASP A 15 15.05 13.69 1.86
CA ASP A 15 14.77 15.13 1.96
C ASP A 15 15.39 15.89 0.77
N VAL A 16 14.57 16.61 0.02
CA VAL A 16 15.00 17.51 -1.06
C VAL A 16 14.82 18.94 -0.58
N GLU A 17 15.93 19.63 -0.30
CA GLU A 17 15.91 21.01 0.17
C GLU A 17 15.08 21.91 -0.76
N GLY A 18 14.14 22.67 -0.18
CA GLY A 18 13.29 23.62 -0.91
C GLY A 18 11.96 23.06 -1.41
N VAL A 19 11.68 21.76 -1.28
CA VAL A 19 10.41 21.15 -1.70
C VAL A 19 9.48 20.92 -0.50
N LYS A 20 8.22 21.40 -0.58
CA LYS A 20 7.23 21.15 0.48
C LYS A 20 6.80 19.68 0.50
N LYS A 21 6.80 19.08 1.69
CA LYS A 21 6.24 17.74 1.94
C LYS A 21 4.77 17.67 1.51
N ARG A 22 4.44 16.67 0.72
CA ARG A 22 3.08 16.48 0.18
C ARG A 22 2.20 15.78 1.21
N SER A 23 0.94 16.19 1.32
CA SER A 23 -0.05 15.46 2.12
C SER A 23 -0.37 14.11 1.47
N ALA A 24 -0.71 13.09 2.27
CA ALA A 24 -1.15 11.78 1.79
C ALA A 24 -2.24 11.87 0.70
N MET A 25 -3.18 12.81 0.85
CA MET A 25 -4.27 13.02 -0.11
C MET A 25 -3.77 13.59 -1.46
N GLN A 26 -2.75 14.46 -1.42
CA GLN A 26 -2.11 15.01 -2.62
C GLN A 26 -1.28 13.94 -3.34
N THR A 27 -0.58 13.09 -2.59
CA THR A 27 0.15 11.94 -3.13
C THR A 27 -0.80 10.99 -3.85
N ILE A 28 -1.93 10.61 -3.23
CA ILE A 28 -2.95 9.76 -3.87
C ILE A 28 -3.53 10.43 -5.12
N GLY A 29 -3.90 11.71 -5.05
CA GLY A 29 -4.42 12.45 -6.21
C GLY A 29 -3.44 12.52 -7.38
N SER A 30 -2.14 12.54 -7.09
CA SER A 30 -1.08 12.57 -8.11
C SER A 30 -0.87 11.23 -8.82
N ILE A 31 -1.36 10.12 -8.25
CA ILE A 31 -1.27 8.77 -8.85
C ILE A 31 -2.35 8.56 -9.91
N LEU A 32 -3.52 9.18 -9.72
CA LEU A 32 -4.71 8.97 -10.55
C LEU A 32 -4.47 9.19 -12.05
N PRO A 33 -3.73 10.24 -12.49
CA PRO A 33 -3.41 10.44 -13.91
C PRO A 33 -2.57 9.31 -14.53
N PHE A 34 -1.75 8.61 -13.74
CA PHE A 34 -0.95 7.48 -14.22
C PHE A 34 -1.79 6.21 -14.42
N LEU A 35 -2.83 6.02 -13.62
CA LEU A 35 -3.77 4.91 -13.74
C LEU A 35 -4.85 5.16 -14.79
N TRP A 36 -5.21 6.42 -15.01
CA TRP A 36 -6.16 6.85 -16.04
C TRP A 36 -5.46 7.76 -17.07
N PRO A 37 -4.57 7.22 -17.91
CA PRO A 37 -3.84 8.02 -18.89
C PRO A 37 -4.79 8.56 -19.95
N ALA A 38 -4.84 9.88 -20.14
CA ALA A 38 -5.70 10.54 -21.15
C ALA A 38 -5.41 10.05 -22.59
N ASN A 39 -4.15 9.70 -22.86
CA ASN A 39 -3.68 9.33 -24.20
C ASN A 39 -3.82 7.84 -24.54
N ASN A 40 -4.26 6.97 -23.61
CA ASN A 40 -4.37 5.53 -23.86
C ASN A 40 -5.75 4.98 -23.50
N ARG A 41 -6.64 4.93 -24.50
CA ARG A 41 -8.01 4.41 -24.38
C ARG A 41 -8.06 2.93 -23.98
N GLU A 42 -7.06 2.14 -24.35
CA GLU A 42 -7.00 0.73 -23.97
C GLU A 42 -6.86 0.57 -22.46
N MET A 43 -5.99 1.37 -21.84
CA MET A 43 -5.80 1.35 -20.38
C MET A 43 -7.04 1.84 -19.65
N GLN A 44 -7.69 2.90 -20.15
CA GLN A 44 -8.96 3.39 -19.60
C GLN A 44 -10.04 2.30 -19.65
N LEU A 45 -10.18 1.59 -20.79
CA LEU A 45 -11.14 0.51 -20.93
C LEU A 45 -10.85 -0.64 -19.94
N ARG A 46 -9.58 -1.02 -19.77
CA ARG A 46 -9.17 -2.04 -18.79
C ARG A 46 -9.52 -1.61 -17.35
N VAL A 47 -9.32 -0.34 -16.98
CA VAL A 47 -9.75 0.17 -15.67
C VAL A 47 -11.26 0.08 -15.51
N VAL A 48 -12.04 0.47 -16.50
CA VAL A 48 -13.51 0.37 -16.46
C VAL A 48 -13.94 -1.09 -16.31
N ILE A 49 -13.38 -2.02 -17.09
CA ILE A 49 -13.67 -3.45 -16.97
C ILE A 49 -13.32 -3.97 -15.57
N ALA A 50 -12.16 -3.58 -15.03
CA ALA A 50 -11.73 -3.98 -13.69
C ALA A 50 -12.69 -3.46 -12.61
N ILE A 51 -13.11 -2.20 -12.68
CA ILE A 51 -14.09 -1.60 -11.76
C ILE A 51 -15.45 -2.30 -11.90
N SER A 52 -15.90 -2.59 -13.12
CA SER A 52 -17.15 -3.32 -13.35
C SER A 52 -17.10 -4.74 -12.76
N CYS A 53 -16.00 -5.47 -12.96
CA CYS A 53 -15.80 -6.79 -12.35
C CYS A 53 -15.78 -6.70 -10.82
N LEU A 54 -15.19 -5.65 -10.25
CA LEU A 54 -15.18 -5.38 -8.80
C LEU A 54 -16.60 -5.23 -8.28
N LEU A 55 -17.36 -4.33 -8.87
CA LEU A 55 -18.72 -4.00 -8.44
C LEU A 55 -19.63 -5.21 -8.59
N LEU A 56 -19.60 -5.87 -9.75
CA LEU A 56 -20.40 -7.09 -10.00
C LEU A 56 -20.04 -8.21 -9.03
N GLY A 57 -18.75 -8.42 -8.74
CA GLY A 57 -18.29 -9.42 -7.78
C GLY A 57 -18.78 -9.12 -6.36
N ARG A 58 -18.76 -7.86 -5.94
CA ARG A 58 -19.24 -7.46 -4.61
C ARG A 58 -20.76 -7.54 -4.50
N ILE A 59 -21.48 -7.14 -5.54
CA ILE A 59 -22.94 -7.31 -5.61
C ILE A 59 -23.31 -8.79 -5.49
N ALA A 60 -22.65 -9.67 -6.25
CA ALA A 60 -22.86 -11.11 -6.16
C ALA A 60 -22.55 -11.67 -4.76
N ASN A 61 -21.49 -11.19 -4.11
CA ASN A 61 -21.14 -11.60 -2.76
C ASN A 61 -22.21 -11.22 -1.73
N VAL A 62 -22.75 -10.00 -1.82
CA VAL A 62 -23.85 -9.50 -0.96
C VAL A 62 -25.17 -10.22 -1.26
N TYR A 63 -25.40 -10.63 -2.50
CA TYR A 63 -26.62 -11.34 -2.87
C TYR A 63 -26.62 -12.81 -2.38
N GLY A 64 -25.45 -13.42 -2.22
CA GLY A 64 -25.33 -14.83 -1.80
C GLY A 64 -26.08 -15.17 -0.50
N PRO A 65 -25.90 -14.42 0.60
CA PRO A 65 -26.67 -14.62 1.83
C PRO A 65 -28.19 -14.49 1.65
N ILE A 66 -28.66 -13.62 0.76
CA ILE A 66 -30.09 -13.41 0.48
C ILE A 66 -30.67 -14.66 -0.21
N VAL A 67 -29.96 -15.19 -1.22
CA VAL A 67 -30.37 -16.43 -1.89
C VAL A 67 -30.33 -17.61 -0.92
N LEU A 68 -29.35 -17.64 -0.01
CA LEU A 68 -29.28 -18.65 1.04
C LEU A 68 -30.47 -18.57 2.00
N LYS A 69 -30.91 -17.36 2.37
CA LYS A 69 -32.17 -17.16 3.13
C LYS A 69 -33.34 -17.78 2.38
N ASP A 70 -33.54 -17.39 1.11
CA ASP A 70 -34.70 -17.82 0.33
C ASP A 70 -34.72 -19.34 0.14
N LEU A 71 -33.54 -19.95 -0.02
CA LEU A 71 -33.38 -21.39 -0.08
C LEU A 71 -33.80 -22.08 1.23
N ILE A 72 -33.37 -21.56 2.38
CA ILE A 72 -33.71 -22.13 3.70
C ILE A 72 -35.20 -21.98 4.00
N ASP A 73 -35.77 -20.80 3.78
CA ASP A 73 -37.21 -20.56 3.93
C ASP A 73 -38.03 -21.42 2.95
N GLY A 74 -37.46 -21.68 1.77
CA GLY A 74 -37.98 -22.62 0.78
C GLY A 74 -38.02 -24.06 1.27
N LEU A 75 -36.94 -24.53 1.91
CA LEU A 75 -36.83 -25.88 2.48
C LEU A 75 -37.82 -26.10 3.62
N GLU A 76 -38.02 -25.12 4.51
CA GLU A 76 -39.05 -25.20 5.54
C GLU A 76 -40.46 -25.30 4.92
N GLY A 77 -40.72 -24.55 3.84
CA GLY A 77 -41.97 -24.64 3.10
C GLY A 77 -42.30 -26.03 2.55
N LEU A 78 -41.29 -26.84 2.17
CA LEU A 78 -41.49 -28.23 1.76
C LEU A 78 -42.04 -29.09 2.89
N THR A 79 -41.54 -28.89 4.12
CA THR A 79 -41.99 -29.67 5.28
C THR A 79 -43.45 -29.39 5.62
N THR A 80 -43.94 -28.19 5.27
CA THR A 80 -45.34 -27.79 5.40
C THR A 80 -46.22 -28.07 4.15
N GLY A 81 -45.65 -28.64 3.09
CA GLY A 81 -46.37 -29.05 1.87
C GLY A 81 -46.73 -27.92 0.89
N SER A 82 -46.11 -26.74 0.99
CA SER A 82 -46.55 -25.52 0.27
C SER A 82 -45.73 -25.16 -0.98
N ARG A 83 -44.61 -25.83 -1.27
CA ARG A 83 -43.68 -25.45 -2.36
C ARG A 83 -43.23 -26.63 -3.23
N ALA A 84 -42.95 -26.34 -4.50
CA ALA A 84 -42.43 -27.30 -5.48
C ALA A 84 -40.90 -27.45 -5.37
N LEU A 85 -40.41 -28.69 -5.45
CA LEU A 85 -38.98 -29.03 -5.37
C LEU A 85 -38.12 -28.34 -6.45
N ASP A 86 -38.67 -28.14 -7.64
CA ASP A 86 -37.96 -27.56 -8.80
C ASP A 86 -37.44 -26.14 -8.54
N GLY A 87 -38.19 -25.32 -7.79
CA GLY A 87 -37.77 -23.98 -7.43
C GLY A 87 -36.55 -23.95 -6.50
N LEU A 88 -36.37 -24.99 -5.68
CA LEU A 88 -35.27 -25.09 -4.73
C LEU A 88 -33.96 -25.52 -5.39
N TRP A 89 -34.04 -26.39 -6.41
CA TRP A 89 -32.88 -26.71 -7.24
C TRP A 89 -32.33 -25.46 -7.93
N ILE A 90 -33.21 -24.59 -8.43
CA ILE A 90 -32.84 -23.32 -9.03
C ILE A 90 -32.18 -22.41 -7.99
N LEU A 91 -32.76 -22.25 -6.80
CA LEU A 91 -32.16 -21.43 -5.73
C LEU A 91 -30.80 -21.97 -5.27
N ALA A 92 -30.64 -23.29 -5.15
CA ALA A 92 -29.37 -23.91 -4.81
C ALA A 92 -28.30 -23.68 -5.90
N PHE A 93 -28.70 -23.77 -7.17
CA PHE A 93 -27.81 -23.45 -8.30
C PHE A 93 -27.40 -21.97 -8.31
N ILE A 94 -28.36 -21.06 -8.10
CA ILE A 94 -28.09 -19.62 -7.99
C ILE A 94 -27.15 -19.35 -6.81
N TYR A 95 -27.37 -19.97 -5.65
CA TYR A 95 -26.48 -19.83 -4.50
C TYR A 95 -25.05 -20.27 -4.85
N GLY A 96 -24.89 -21.45 -5.48
CA GLY A 96 -23.60 -21.91 -5.97
C GLY A 96 -22.93 -20.91 -6.92
N LEU A 97 -23.71 -20.28 -7.81
CA LEU A 97 -23.21 -19.22 -8.69
C LEU A 97 -22.80 -17.95 -7.93
N THR A 98 -23.56 -17.53 -6.90
CA THR A 98 -23.21 -16.37 -6.07
C THR A 98 -21.96 -16.59 -5.23
N VAL A 99 -21.57 -17.84 -4.96
CA VAL A 99 -20.31 -18.18 -4.30
C VAL A 99 -19.15 -18.22 -5.30
N LEU A 100 -19.37 -18.76 -6.51
CA LEU A 100 -18.36 -18.86 -7.56
C LEU A 100 -18.02 -17.49 -8.19
N LEU A 101 -19.04 -16.70 -8.50
CA LEU A 101 -18.94 -15.50 -9.33
C LEU A 101 -18.03 -14.41 -8.73
N PRO A 102 -18.07 -14.09 -7.41
CA PRO A 102 -17.14 -13.13 -6.81
C PRO A 102 -15.68 -13.57 -6.97
N GLY A 103 -15.38 -14.86 -6.82
CA GLY A 103 -14.03 -15.41 -7.00
C GLY A 103 -13.57 -15.30 -8.46
N ALA A 104 -14.40 -15.75 -9.41
CA ALA A 104 -14.08 -15.66 -10.83
C ALA A 104 -13.89 -14.21 -11.32
N LEU A 105 -14.77 -13.29 -10.89
CA LEU A 105 -14.66 -11.88 -11.19
C LEU A 105 -13.45 -11.23 -10.51
N ASN A 106 -13.06 -11.70 -9.32
CA ASN A 106 -11.85 -11.25 -8.66
C ASN A 106 -10.60 -11.57 -9.47
N GLU A 107 -10.49 -12.80 -10.00
CA GLU A 107 -9.38 -13.22 -10.86
C GLU A 107 -9.37 -12.48 -12.19
N LEU A 108 -10.54 -12.38 -12.85
CA LEU A 108 -10.66 -11.63 -14.10
C LEU A 108 -10.26 -10.17 -13.93
N ARG A 109 -10.73 -9.53 -12.85
CA ARG A 109 -10.35 -8.17 -12.49
C ARG A 109 -8.86 -8.04 -12.25
N SER A 110 -8.24 -8.98 -11.53
CA SER A 110 -6.80 -8.99 -11.28
C SER A 110 -6.01 -9.08 -12.59
N ALA A 111 -6.42 -9.98 -13.50
CA ALA A 111 -5.80 -10.15 -14.81
C ALA A 111 -5.94 -8.90 -15.70
N VAL A 112 -7.10 -8.23 -15.66
CA VAL A 112 -7.34 -7.01 -16.45
C VAL A 112 -6.61 -5.79 -15.87
N PHE A 113 -6.52 -5.70 -14.54
CA PHE A 113 -5.91 -4.56 -13.84
C PHE A 113 -4.37 -4.61 -13.84
N THR A 114 -3.77 -5.81 -13.80
CA THR A 114 -2.30 -5.97 -13.72
C THR A 114 -1.57 -5.19 -14.82
N PRO A 115 -1.95 -5.28 -16.11
CA PRO A 115 -1.32 -4.49 -17.17
C PRO A 115 -1.45 -2.97 -17.00
N VAL A 116 -2.54 -2.49 -16.40
CA VAL A 116 -2.71 -1.06 -16.09
C VAL A 116 -1.70 -0.64 -15.02
N SER A 117 -1.54 -1.45 -13.97
CA SER A 117 -0.58 -1.17 -12.91
C SER A 117 0.86 -1.17 -13.42
N GLU A 118 1.22 -2.15 -14.26
CA GLU A 118 2.55 -2.22 -14.88
C GLU A 118 2.80 -1.06 -15.86
N TYR A 119 1.78 -0.65 -16.61
CA TYR A 119 1.85 0.52 -17.48
C TYR A 119 2.10 1.81 -16.66
N ALA A 120 1.35 2.01 -15.58
CA ALA A 120 1.53 3.15 -14.69
C ALA A 120 2.93 3.19 -14.08
N GLN A 121 3.45 2.04 -13.63
CA GLN A 121 4.81 1.91 -13.11
C GLN A 121 5.86 2.26 -14.17
N ARG A 122 5.70 1.75 -15.41
CA ARG A 122 6.59 2.07 -16.54
C ARG A 122 6.61 3.57 -16.85
N VAL A 123 5.44 4.21 -16.94
CA VAL A 123 5.33 5.64 -17.26
C VAL A 123 5.93 6.49 -16.16
N PHE A 124 5.61 6.20 -14.90
CA PHE A 124 6.12 6.92 -13.74
C PHE A 124 7.65 6.78 -13.61
N GLY A 125 8.16 5.55 -13.78
CA GLY A 125 9.61 5.29 -13.78
C GLY A 125 10.33 6.02 -14.90
N LEU A 126 9.80 5.98 -16.14
CA LEU A 126 10.40 6.66 -17.28
C LEU A 126 10.39 8.18 -17.12
N GLN A 127 9.29 8.76 -16.63
CA GLN A 127 9.18 10.20 -16.39
C GLN A 127 10.21 10.65 -15.35
N THR A 128 10.34 9.90 -14.25
CA THR A 128 11.34 10.18 -13.21
C THR A 128 12.75 10.07 -13.75
N PHE A 129 13.04 9.02 -14.52
CA PHE A 129 14.35 8.83 -15.15
C PHE A 129 14.72 9.98 -16.10
N LYS A 130 13.77 10.43 -16.93
CA LYS A 130 13.98 11.59 -17.82
C LYS A 130 14.23 12.87 -17.03
N HIS A 131 13.44 13.09 -15.99
CA HIS A 131 13.58 14.28 -15.16
C HIS A 131 14.93 14.31 -14.42
N LEU A 132 15.40 13.15 -13.94
CA LEU A 132 16.73 13.03 -13.36
C LEU A 132 17.83 13.49 -14.29
N HIS A 133 17.76 13.15 -15.58
CA HIS A 133 18.74 13.61 -16.57
C HIS A 133 18.67 15.11 -16.86
N GLN A 134 17.57 15.79 -16.48
CA GLN A 134 17.44 17.23 -16.62
C GLN A 134 18.02 17.99 -15.43
N LEU A 135 18.26 17.32 -14.29
CA LEU A 135 18.81 17.96 -13.11
C LEU A 135 20.30 18.32 -13.31
N GLY A 136 20.73 19.40 -12.66
CA GLY A 136 22.08 19.92 -12.80
C GLY A 136 23.15 18.97 -12.24
N MET A 137 24.39 19.10 -12.71
CA MET A 137 25.52 18.28 -12.26
C MET A 137 25.73 18.30 -10.74
N ARG A 138 25.47 19.44 -10.08
CA ARG A 138 25.54 19.56 -8.61
C ARG A 138 24.64 18.55 -7.90
N PHE A 139 23.38 18.42 -8.35
CA PHE A 139 22.45 17.43 -7.81
C PHE A 139 22.99 15.99 -7.90
N HIS A 140 23.68 15.66 -9.00
CA HIS A 140 24.26 14.33 -9.20
C HIS A 140 25.54 14.09 -8.40
N LEU A 141 26.34 15.13 -8.14
CA LEU A 141 27.59 15.03 -7.39
C LEU A 141 27.34 14.94 -5.88
N ASP A 142 26.30 15.62 -5.38
CA ASP A 142 25.97 15.65 -3.95
C ASP A 142 25.24 14.39 -3.47
N ARG A 143 24.70 13.57 -4.38
CA ARG A 143 23.93 12.37 -4.03
C ARG A 143 24.63 11.08 -4.42
N ARG A 144 24.57 10.08 -3.53
CA ARG A 144 25.04 8.72 -3.81
C ARG A 144 24.14 8.08 -4.87
N THR A 145 24.67 7.81 -6.06
CA THR A 145 23.95 7.21 -7.22
C THR A 145 23.18 5.93 -6.84
N GLY A 146 23.75 5.08 -5.97
CA GLY A 146 23.09 3.87 -5.48
C GLY A 146 21.92 4.12 -4.52
N GLY A 147 21.92 5.23 -3.77
CA GLY A 147 20.80 5.65 -2.94
C GLY A 147 19.62 6.12 -3.78
N LEU A 148 19.91 6.89 -4.83
CA LEU A 148 18.93 7.41 -5.77
C LEU A 148 18.25 6.27 -6.56
N SER A 149 19.03 5.34 -7.12
CA SER A 149 18.50 4.18 -7.84
C SER A 149 17.56 3.33 -6.96
N ARG A 150 17.94 3.04 -5.72
CA ARG A 150 17.08 2.32 -4.76
C ARG A 150 15.81 3.09 -4.42
N ALA A 151 15.88 4.41 -4.29
CA ALA A 151 14.73 5.21 -3.97
C ALA A 151 13.72 5.26 -5.13
N ILE A 152 14.20 5.28 -6.38
CA ILE A 152 13.34 5.14 -7.58
C ILE A 152 12.66 3.78 -7.62
N GLU A 153 13.42 2.70 -7.38
CA GLU A 153 12.86 1.36 -7.36
C GLU A 153 11.80 1.20 -6.25
N ARG A 154 12.08 1.70 -5.04
CA ARG A 154 11.11 1.68 -3.94
C ARG A 154 9.87 2.51 -4.24
N GLY A 155 10.02 3.74 -4.72
CA GLY A 155 8.88 4.61 -5.00
C GLY A 155 8.01 4.13 -6.16
N THR A 156 8.61 3.52 -7.20
CA THR A 156 7.84 2.90 -8.29
C THR A 156 7.09 1.65 -7.83
N ARG A 157 7.68 0.80 -6.98
CA ARG A 157 6.96 -0.34 -6.37
C ARG A 157 5.87 0.11 -5.40
N ALA A 158 6.12 1.18 -4.64
CA ALA A 158 5.15 1.75 -3.71
C ALA A 158 3.88 2.25 -4.43
N LEU A 159 4.01 2.76 -5.66
CA LEU A 159 2.88 3.13 -6.53
C LEU A 159 1.95 1.94 -6.80
N GLN A 160 2.53 0.82 -7.25
CA GLN A 160 1.82 -0.42 -7.54
C GLN A 160 1.15 -0.98 -6.27
N GLN A 161 1.89 -1.03 -5.16
CA GLN A 161 1.38 -1.54 -3.89
C GLN A 161 0.22 -0.70 -3.35
N THR A 162 0.34 0.63 -3.35
CA THR A 162 -0.72 1.52 -2.83
C THR A 162 -1.98 1.43 -3.67
N THR A 163 -1.81 1.53 -4.99
CA THR A 163 -2.93 1.45 -5.93
C THR A 163 -3.64 0.11 -5.79
N GLY A 164 -2.86 -0.97 -5.79
CA GLY A 164 -3.38 -2.30 -5.62
C GLY A 164 -4.15 -2.42 -4.32
N LEU A 165 -3.56 -2.04 -3.19
CA LEU A 165 -4.20 -2.19 -1.88
C LEU A 165 -5.52 -1.42 -1.76
N PHE A 166 -5.57 -0.20 -2.31
CA PHE A 166 -6.80 0.59 -2.32
C PHE A 166 -7.87 -0.03 -3.22
N ALA A 167 -7.51 -0.42 -4.45
CA ALA A 167 -8.45 -0.99 -5.43
C ALA A 167 -8.87 -2.44 -5.10
N PHE A 168 -8.00 -3.21 -4.44
CA PHE A 168 -8.16 -4.64 -4.16
C PHE A 168 -8.77 -4.92 -2.79
N ASN A 169 -8.51 -4.07 -1.79
CA ASN A 169 -8.94 -4.32 -0.42
C ASN A 169 -9.86 -3.21 0.11
N ILE A 170 -9.40 -1.96 0.16
CA ILE A 170 -10.12 -0.90 0.89
C ILE A 170 -11.43 -0.53 0.19
N ALA A 171 -11.38 -0.15 -1.09
CA ALA A 171 -12.57 0.29 -1.81
C ALA A 171 -13.66 -0.80 -1.87
N PRO A 172 -13.35 -2.07 -2.21
CA PRO A 172 -14.36 -3.14 -2.15
C PRO A 172 -14.94 -3.36 -0.76
N THR A 173 -14.13 -3.27 0.31
CA THR A 173 -14.60 -3.46 1.69
C THR A 173 -15.58 -2.36 2.10
N LEU A 174 -15.25 -1.10 1.81
CA LEU A 174 -16.14 0.03 2.10
C LEU A 174 -17.45 -0.08 1.31
N PHE A 175 -17.36 -0.48 0.04
CA PHE A 175 -18.53 -0.70 -0.80
C PHE A 175 -19.42 -1.83 -0.25
N GLU A 176 -18.82 -2.95 0.16
CA GLU A 176 -19.53 -4.09 0.73
C GLU A 176 -20.22 -3.74 2.06
N VAL A 177 -19.51 -3.04 2.97
CA VAL A 177 -20.09 -2.54 4.22
C VAL A 177 -21.26 -1.59 3.94
N ALA A 178 -21.12 -0.67 2.98
CA ALA A 178 -22.17 0.26 2.61
C ALA A 178 -23.39 -0.46 2.02
N MET A 179 -23.19 -1.44 1.14
CA MET A 179 -24.27 -2.25 0.57
C MET A 179 -25.02 -3.05 1.62
N VAL A 180 -24.31 -3.80 2.48
CA VAL A 180 -24.95 -4.61 3.53
C VAL A 180 -25.69 -3.72 4.52
N SER A 181 -25.07 -2.61 4.95
CA SER A 181 -25.71 -1.66 5.87
C SER A 181 -26.94 -1.01 5.24
N GLY A 182 -26.87 -0.63 3.96
CA GLY A 182 -28.00 -0.05 3.22
C GLY A 182 -29.15 -1.03 3.04
N TYR A 183 -28.84 -2.29 2.68
CA TYR A 183 -29.83 -3.36 2.58
C TYR A 183 -30.52 -3.60 3.93
N LEU A 184 -29.75 -3.73 5.01
CA LEU A 184 -30.32 -3.97 6.34
C LEU A 184 -31.12 -2.77 6.87
N ALA A 185 -30.71 -1.53 6.54
CA ALA A 185 -31.46 -0.33 6.93
C ALA A 185 -32.81 -0.24 6.24
N TYR A 186 -32.92 -0.77 5.02
CA TYR A 186 -34.16 -0.81 4.26
C TYR A 186 -35.06 -1.98 4.68
N ALA A 187 -34.50 -3.17 4.89
CA ALA A 187 -35.27 -4.41 5.08
C ALA A 187 -35.56 -4.74 6.56
N TYR A 188 -34.78 -4.24 7.52
CA TYR A 188 -34.87 -4.64 8.93
C TYR A 188 -34.91 -3.43 9.87
N PRO A 189 -35.34 -3.61 11.14
CA PRO A 189 -35.30 -2.55 12.12
C PRO A 189 -33.88 -2.00 12.33
N PRO A 190 -33.72 -0.69 12.62
CA PRO A 190 -32.42 -0.03 12.72
C PRO A 190 -31.42 -0.66 13.70
N LYS A 191 -31.90 -1.44 14.68
CA LYS A 191 -31.07 -2.14 15.66
C LYS A 191 -30.03 -3.06 15.02
N TYR A 192 -30.34 -3.73 13.90
CA TYR A 192 -29.38 -4.61 13.23
C TYR A 192 -28.22 -3.83 12.62
N VAL A 193 -28.52 -2.76 11.88
CA VAL A 193 -27.52 -1.88 11.29
C VAL A 193 -26.64 -1.23 12.37
N LEU A 194 -27.26 -0.78 13.46
CA LEU A 194 -26.54 -0.14 14.57
C LEU A 194 -25.52 -1.09 15.20
N VAL A 195 -25.91 -2.33 15.49
CA VAL A 195 -25.00 -3.34 16.06
C VAL A 195 -23.82 -3.60 15.14
N ILE A 196 -24.06 -3.71 13.82
CA ILE A 196 -23.02 -3.96 12.82
C ILE A 196 -22.06 -2.78 12.71
N LEU A 197 -22.57 -1.56 12.58
CA LEU A 197 -21.72 -0.38 12.47
C LEU A 197 -20.89 -0.15 13.73
N ILE A 198 -21.48 -0.36 14.92
CA ILE A 198 -20.74 -0.30 16.19
C ILE A 198 -19.64 -1.35 16.22
N ALA A 199 -19.94 -2.60 15.85
CA ALA A 199 -18.97 -3.69 15.86
C ALA A 199 -17.83 -3.49 14.86
N ILE A 200 -18.13 -3.06 13.63
CA ILE A 200 -17.12 -2.72 12.62
C ILE A 200 -16.26 -1.57 13.12
N SER A 201 -16.87 -0.51 13.68
CA SER A 201 -16.13 0.63 14.22
C SER A 201 -15.22 0.23 15.38
N ALA A 202 -15.72 -0.59 16.32
CA ALA A 202 -14.94 -1.13 17.42
C ALA A 202 -13.79 -2.02 16.92
N TYR A 203 -14.04 -2.86 15.91
CA TYR A 203 -13.03 -3.72 15.30
C TYR A 203 -11.92 -2.89 14.64
N ILE A 204 -12.28 -1.89 13.84
CA ILE A 204 -11.32 -1.00 13.16
C ILE A 204 -10.51 -0.22 14.20
N LEU A 205 -11.16 0.39 15.18
CA LEU A 205 -10.51 1.17 16.22
C LEU A 205 -9.53 0.32 17.03
N PHE A 206 -9.98 -0.83 17.54
CA PHE A 206 -9.12 -1.79 18.24
C PHE A 206 -7.93 -2.20 17.37
N THR A 207 -8.18 -2.57 16.11
CA THR A 207 -7.14 -3.01 15.19
C THR A 207 -6.09 -1.94 14.95
N LEU A 208 -6.49 -0.69 14.69
CA LEU A 208 -5.56 0.40 14.40
C LEU A 208 -4.73 0.77 15.62
N LEU A 209 -5.37 1.00 16.78
CA LEU A 209 -4.69 1.38 18.01
C LEU A 209 -3.70 0.30 18.47
N PHE A 210 -4.14 -0.96 18.47
CA PHE A 210 -3.29 -2.07 18.87
C PHE A 210 -2.16 -2.32 17.87
N THR A 211 -2.43 -2.15 16.57
CA THR A 211 -1.40 -2.26 15.52
C THR A 211 -0.31 -1.20 15.68
N GLU A 212 -0.69 0.03 16.01
CA GLU A 212 0.25 1.12 16.26
C GLU A 212 1.13 0.82 17.47
N TRP A 213 0.52 0.46 18.61
CA TRP A 213 1.26 0.05 19.81
C TRP A 213 2.21 -1.13 19.56
N ARG A 214 1.75 -2.15 18.83
CA ARG A 214 2.55 -3.34 18.47
C ARG A 214 3.76 -3.03 17.59
N THR A 215 3.73 -1.91 16.86
CA THR A 215 4.77 -1.58 15.87
C THR A 215 6.16 -1.48 16.52
N GLN A 216 6.25 -1.09 17.79
CA GLN A 216 7.51 -1.05 18.53
C GLN A 216 8.19 -2.42 18.65
N PHE A 217 7.44 -3.49 18.95
CA PHE A 217 8.00 -4.84 19.07
C PHE A 217 8.47 -5.39 17.72
N ARG A 218 7.73 -5.05 16.65
CA ARG A 218 8.15 -5.40 15.29
C ARG A 218 9.43 -4.66 14.90
N ARG A 219 9.57 -3.38 15.25
CA ARG A 219 10.78 -2.59 15.00
C ARG A 219 11.99 -3.19 15.74
N GLU A 220 11.83 -3.52 17.02
CA GLU A 220 12.89 -4.15 17.81
C GLU A 220 13.36 -5.47 17.19
N MET A 221 12.41 -6.33 16.80
CA MET A 221 12.71 -7.58 16.11
C MET A 221 13.54 -7.37 14.83
N VAL A 222 13.15 -6.41 14.00
CA VAL A 222 13.88 -6.08 12.75
C VAL A 222 15.27 -5.51 13.04
N MET A 223 15.43 -4.72 14.11
CA MET A 223 16.76 -4.22 14.49
C MET A 223 17.69 -5.36 14.94
N GLN A 224 17.21 -6.28 15.78
CA GLN A 224 18.02 -7.41 16.22
C GLN A 224 18.33 -8.39 15.06
N GLU A 225 17.39 -8.59 14.14
CA GLU A 225 17.61 -9.34 12.90
C GLU A 225 18.73 -8.74 12.05
N SER A 226 18.70 -7.41 11.86
CA SER A 226 19.72 -6.68 11.12
C SER A 226 21.09 -6.76 11.81
N ARG A 227 21.14 -6.68 13.15
CA ARG A 227 22.37 -6.85 13.92
C ARG A 227 22.97 -8.24 13.73
N ALA A 228 22.16 -9.29 13.86
CA ALA A 228 22.61 -10.67 13.65
C ALA A 228 23.15 -10.86 12.22
N THR A 229 22.40 -10.39 11.22
CA THR A 229 22.82 -10.46 9.80
C THR A 229 24.13 -9.72 9.57
N THR A 230 24.30 -8.53 10.16
CA THR A 230 25.53 -7.74 10.03
C THR A 230 26.73 -8.50 10.60
N ILE A 231 26.62 -9.10 11.79
CA ILE A 231 27.69 -9.88 12.41
C ILE A 231 28.03 -11.11 11.54
N GLY A 232 27.02 -11.83 11.05
CA GLY A 232 27.24 -13.00 10.19
C GLY A 232 27.92 -12.65 8.87
N VAL A 233 27.49 -11.58 8.21
CA VAL A 233 28.09 -11.11 6.95
C VAL A 233 29.52 -10.62 7.17
N ASP A 234 29.77 -9.84 8.24
CA ASP A 234 31.10 -9.32 8.58
C ASP A 234 32.11 -10.44 8.84
N SER A 235 31.70 -11.50 9.56
CA SER A 235 32.54 -12.68 9.80
C SER A 235 32.88 -13.43 8.50
N LEU A 236 31.93 -13.56 7.57
CA LEU A 236 32.15 -14.23 6.29
C LEU A 236 33.00 -13.41 5.32
N LEU A 237 32.80 -12.09 5.26
CA LEU A 237 33.62 -11.18 4.45
C LEU A 237 35.07 -11.15 4.96
N ASN A 238 35.26 -11.22 6.27
CA ASN A 238 36.57 -11.22 6.92
C ASN A 238 37.04 -12.63 7.31
N PHE A 239 36.63 -13.66 6.56
CA PHE A 239 36.93 -15.06 6.86
C PHE A 239 38.44 -15.33 7.04
N GLU A 240 39.28 -14.72 6.20
CA GLU A 240 40.74 -14.84 6.29
C GLU A 240 41.25 -14.35 7.65
N THR A 241 40.80 -13.17 8.10
CA THR A 241 41.15 -12.62 9.41
C THR A 241 40.73 -13.56 10.53
N VAL A 242 39.50 -14.09 10.49
CA VAL A 242 39.02 -15.04 11.51
C VAL A 242 39.92 -16.28 11.57
N LYS A 243 40.36 -16.80 10.41
CA LYS A 243 41.27 -17.95 10.33
C LYS A 243 42.70 -17.61 10.77
N TYR A 244 43.23 -16.45 10.44
CA TYR A 244 44.57 -16.02 10.87
C TYR A 244 44.71 -15.94 12.39
N PHE A 245 43.64 -15.58 13.09
CA PHE A 245 43.64 -15.45 14.55
C PHE A 245 43.02 -16.64 15.29
N GLY A 246 42.51 -17.68 14.60
CA GLY A 246 41.90 -18.86 15.23
C GLY A 246 40.65 -18.55 16.07
N ASN A 247 39.90 -17.52 15.66
CA ASN A 247 38.78 -16.95 16.42
C ASN A 247 37.40 -17.51 16.03
N GLU A 248 37.32 -18.71 15.43
CA GLU A 248 36.07 -19.25 14.92
C GLU A 248 35.02 -19.45 16.02
N ARG A 249 35.43 -19.92 17.20
CA ARG A 249 34.51 -20.07 18.35
C ARG A 249 34.01 -18.72 18.85
N TYR A 250 34.89 -17.72 18.91
CA TYR A 250 34.53 -16.37 19.34
C TYR A 250 33.48 -15.74 18.42
N GLU A 251 33.66 -15.83 17.09
CA GLU A 251 32.67 -15.31 16.14
C GLU A 251 31.37 -16.12 16.17
N ALA A 252 31.44 -17.45 16.37
CA ALA A 252 30.26 -18.28 16.54
C ALA A 252 29.46 -17.91 17.79
N ASP A 253 30.13 -17.68 18.93
CA ASP A 253 29.49 -17.29 20.19
C ASP A 253 28.89 -15.87 20.09
N ARG A 254 29.62 -14.93 19.46
CA ARG A 254 29.15 -13.56 19.19
C ARG A 254 27.92 -13.55 18.29
N TYR A 255 27.88 -14.42 17.28
CA TYR A 255 26.71 -14.56 16.42
C TYR A 255 25.54 -15.22 17.16
N ASN A 256 25.81 -16.25 17.97
CA ASN A 256 24.79 -16.89 18.80
C ASN A 256 24.15 -15.93 19.81
N ASP A 257 24.93 -15.05 20.45
CA ASP A 257 24.42 -13.98 21.33
C ASP A 257 23.45 -13.05 20.59
N ALA A 258 23.82 -12.61 19.39
CA ALA A 258 22.94 -11.80 18.55
C ALA A 258 21.66 -12.56 18.14
N LEU A 259 21.76 -13.87 17.87
CA LEU A 259 20.60 -14.72 17.58
C LEU A 259 19.68 -14.90 18.79
N LEU A 260 20.20 -14.99 20.01
CA LEU A 260 19.39 -15.07 21.24
C LEU A 260 18.57 -13.78 21.44
N HIS A 261 19.19 -12.62 21.25
CA HIS A 261 18.47 -11.35 21.29
C HIS A 261 17.39 -11.22 20.20
N TYR A 262 17.70 -11.67 18.98
CA TYR A 262 16.70 -11.75 17.91
C TYR A 262 15.56 -12.69 18.28
N MET A 263 15.86 -13.88 18.82
CA MET A 263 14.87 -14.86 19.25
C MET A 263 13.89 -14.26 20.25
N ASP A 264 14.39 -13.60 21.30
CA ASP A 264 13.55 -12.95 22.32
C ASP A 264 12.65 -11.85 21.73
N ALA A 265 13.20 -11.02 20.82
CA ALA A 265 12.44 -9.98 20.15
C ALA A 265 11.39 -10.56 19.19
N ALA A 266 11.72 -11.63 18.48
CA ALA A 266 10.82 -12.34 17.57
C ALA A 266 9.65 -13.00 18.33
N VAL A 267 9.92 -13.63 19.47
CA VAL A 267 8.87 -14.19 20.34
C VAL A 267 7.91 -13.08 20.78
N LYS A 268 8.40 -11.95 21.32
CA LYS A 268 7.54 -10.81 21.72
C LYS A 268 6.71 -10.27 20.54
N SER A 269 7.33 -10.10 19.38
CA SER A 269 6.67 -9.65 18.15
C SER A 269 5.55 -10.60 17.69
N GLN A 270 5.76 -11.91 17.81
CA GLN A 270 4.78 -12.93 17.43
C GLN A 270 3.68 -13.08 18.49
N THR A 271 4.01 -13.04 19.78
CA THR A 271 3.03 -13.08 20.87
C THR A 271 2.09 -11.89 20.80
N THR A 272 2.59 -10.68 20.56
CA THR A 272 1.74 -9.48 20.39
C THR A 272 0.85 -9.56 19.14
N LEU A 273 1.30 -10.20 18.06
CA LEU A 273 0.42 -10.53 16.93
C LEU A 273 -0.69 -11.51 17.33
N GLY A 274 -0.37 -12.52 18.14
CA GLY A 274 -1.36 -13.45 18.71
C GLY A 274 -2.41 -12.73 19.55
N VAL A 275 -2.01 -11.79 20.40
CA VAL A 275 -2.94 -10.96 21.21
C VAL A 275 -3.84 -10.11 20.33
N LEU A 276 -3.32 -9.50 19.26
CA LEU A 276 -4.12 -8.76 18.28
C LEU A 276 -5.19 -9.68 17.65
N ASN A 277 -4.78 -10.85 17.15
CA ASN A 277 -5.69 -11.80 16.52
C ASN A 277 -6.76 -12.31 17.51
N GLY A 278 -6.37 -12.55 18.76
CA GLY A 278 -7.27 -12.94 19.85
C GLY A 278 -8.29 -11.84 20.17
N GLY A 279 -7.86 -10.59 20.28
CA GLY A 279 -8.76 -9.45 20.51
C GLY A 279 -9.72 -9.22 19.34
N GLN A 280 -9.24 -9.33 18.10
CA GLN A 280 -10.08 -9.28 16.90
C GLN A 280 -11.13 -10.40 16.88
N LEU A 281 -10.74 -11.62 17.26
CA LEU A 281 -11.64 -12.76 17.40
C LEU A 281 -12.72 -12.49 18.44
N LEU A 282 -12.36 -11.95 19.60
CA LEU A 282 -13.31 -11.61 20.67
C LEU A 282 -14.34 -10.57 20.21
N VAL A 283 -13.90 -9.49 19.54
CA VAL A 283 -14.82 -8.47 18.99
C VAL A 283 -15.77 -9.08 17.97
N ARG A 284 -15.24 -9.91 17.06
CA ARG A 284 -16.05 -10.61 16.04
C ARG A 284 -17.10 -11.52 16.67
N VAL A 285 -16.69 -12.36 17.63
CA VAL A 285 -17.59 -13.31 18.30
C VAL A 285 -18.63 -12.58 19.15
N ALA A 286 -18.25 -11.53 19.86
CA ALA A 286 -19.18 -10.71 20.64
C ALA A 286 -20.27 -10.08 19.75
N CYS A 287 -19.88 -9.54 18.59
CA CYS A 287 -20.83 -9.03 17.60
C CYS A 287 -21.77 -10.11 17.07
N GLN A 288 -21.22 -11.26 16.69
CA GLN A 288 -22.00 -12.38 16.15
C GLN A 288 -22.97 -12.95 17.21
N LEU A 289 -22.55 -13.03 18.46
CA LEU A 289 -23.40 -13.45 19.57
C LEU A 289 -24.52 -12.43 19.82
N MET A 290 -24.21 -11.14 19.82
CA MET A 290 -25.20 -10.08 20.00
C MET A 290 -26.27 -10.09 18.89
N ILE A 291 -25.86 -10.20 17.63
CA ILE A 291 -26.82 -10.20 16.52
C ILE A 291 -27.70 -11.46 16.54
N LEU A 292 -27.13 -12.62 16.89
CA LEU A 292 -27.88 -13.87 17.02
C LEU A 292 -28.90 -13.81 18.16
N ILE A 293 -28.54 -13.24 19.32
CA ILE A 293 -29.50 -13.05 20.43
C ILE A 293 -30.68 -12.20 19.99
N ILE A 294 -30.42 -11.07 19.32
CA ILE A 294 -31.48 -10.19 18.81
C ILE A 294 -32.32 -10.91 17.75
N ALA A 295 -31.67 -11.66 16.85
CA ALA A 295 -32.35 -12.43 15.81
C ALA A 295 -33.23 -13.55 16.39
N ILE A 296 -32.77 -14.25 17.43
CA ILE A 296 -33.56 -15.28 18.12
C ILE A 296 -34.80 -14.67 18.79
N GLN A 297 -34.65 -13.50 19.42
CA GLN A 297 -35.79 -12.79 20.01
C GLN A 297 -36.83 -12.41 18.95
N ASP A 298 -36.40 -11.79 17.85
CA ASP A 298 -37.31 -11.39 16.76
C ASP A 298 -37.92 -12.60 16.05
N TYR A 299 -37.16 -13.68 15.87
CA TYR A 299 -37.66 -14.95 15.35
C TYR A 299 -38.74 -15.53 16.28
N SER A 300 -38.51 -15.55 17.59
CA SER A 300 -39.50 -16.04 18.57
C SER A 300 -40.77 -15.18 18.61
N ALA A 301 -40.66 -13.90 18.24
CA ALA A 301 -41.78 -12.98 18.09
C ALA A 301 -42.48 -13.09 16.72
N GLY A 302 -42.03 -13.99 15.83
CA GLY A 302 -42.57 -14.17 14.47
C GLY A 302 -42.23 -13.03 13.50
N LEU A 303 -41.25 -12.19 13.83
CA LEU A 303 -40.80 -11.06 13.00
C LEU A 303 -39.71 -11.47 12.00
N LEU A 304 -39.05 -12.60 12.22
CA LEU A 304 -38.02 -13.14 11.34
C LEU A 304 -38.31 -14.59 10.94
N THR A 305 -37.84 -14.97 9.76
CA THR A 305 -37.76 -16.37 9.31
C THR A 305 -36.45 -17.03 9.69
N THR A 306 -36.36 -18.36 9.58
CA THR A 306 -35.13 -19.10 9.86
C THR A 306 -34.03 -18.72 8.86
N GLY A 307 -34.37 -18.52 7.59
CA GLY A 307 -33.46 -18.05 6.57
C GLY A 307 -32.89 -16.66 6.88
N GLU A 308 -33.69 -15.75 7.45
CA GLU A 308 -33.21 -14.41 7.84
C GLU A 308 -32.16 -14.46 8.94
N VAL A 309 -32.33 -15.34 9.94
CA VAL A 309 -31.31 -15.56 10.98
C VAL A 309 -29.99 -16.03 10.36
N VAL A 310 -30.06 -16.96 9.39
CA VAL A 310 -28.87 -17.46 8.69
C VAL A 310 -28.23 -16.38 7.81
N MET A 311 -29.01 -15.58 7.11
CA MET A 311 -28.51 -14.47 6.30
C MET A 311 -27.78 -13.43 7.15
N LEU A 312 -28.35 -13.02 8.29
CA LEU A 312 -27.71 -12.09 9.21
C LEU A 312 -26.36 -12.61 9.71
N ASN A 313 -26.31 -13.90 10.10
CA ASN A 313 -25.07 -14.55 10.50
C ASN A 313 -24.04 -14.63 9.35
N THR A 314 -24.49 -14.93 8.14
CA THR A 314 -23.62 -15.05 6.97
C THR A 314 -23.03 -13.68 6.57
N PHE A 315 -23.83 -12.61 6.61
CA PHE A 315 -23.32 -11.25 6.43
C PHE A 315 -22.25 -10.89 7.46
N MET A 316 -22.42 -11.28 8.73
CA MET A 316 -21.39 -11.04 9.74
C MET A 316 -20.07 -11.72 9.35
N LEU A 317 -20.12 -13.00 9.00
CA LEU A 317 -18.93 -13.76 8.63
C LEU A 317 -18.19 -13.11 7.45
N GLN A 318 -18.92 -12.67 6.42
CA GLN A 318 -18.34 -12.03 5.23
C GLN A 318 -17.69 -10.68 5.55
N LEU A 319 -18.37 -9.81 6.32
CA LEU A 319 -17.88 -8.46 6.61
C LEU A 319 -16.56 -8.44 7.40
N PHE A 320 -16.32 -9.42 8.28
CA PHE A 320 -15.09 -9.47 9.09
C PHE A 320 -13.86 -10.02 8.35
N ILE A 321 -14.03 -10.78 7.27
CA ILE A 321 -12.91 -11.35 6.49
C ILE A 321 -11.99 -10.23 5.94
N PRO A 322 -12.49 -9.26 5.15
CA PRO A 322 -11.63 -8.22 4.59
C PRO A 322 -11.10 -7.25 5.66
N LEU A 323 -11.85 -7.04 6.75
CA LEU A 323 -11.43 -6.18 7.86
C LEU A 323 -10.16 -6.70 8.56
N GLY A 324 -9.94 -8.01 8.58
CA GLY A 324 -8.71 -8.61 9.14
C GLY A 324 -7.43 -8.13 8.46
N PHE A 325 -7.51 -7.78 7.17
CA PHE A 325 -6.37 -7.26 6.41
C PHE A 325 -6.18 -5.75 6.55
N LEU A 326 -7.09 -5.03 7.22
CA LEU A 326 -7.07 -3.58 7.27
C LEU A 326 -5.86 -3.04 8.05
N GLY A 327 -5.46 -3.70 9.15
CA GLY A 327 -4.32 -3.26 9.97
C GLY A 327 -2.98 -3.34 9.23
N SER A 328 -2.75 -4.42 8.48
CA SER A 328 -1.56 -4.53 7.62
C SER A 328 -1.67 -3.56 6.44
N SER A 329 -2.86 -3.42 5.86
CA SER A 329 -3.12 -2.49 4.75
C SER A 329 -2.82 -1.04 5.11
N TYR A 330 -3.27 -0.58 6.27
CA TYR A 330 -3.00 0.77 6.78
C TYR A 330 -1.51 1.06 6.86
N ARG A 331 -0.72 0.13 7.42
CA ARG A 331 0.74 0.29 7.52
C ARG A 331 1.41 0.29 6.15
N MET A 332 0.99 -0.60 5.25
CA MET A 332 1.53 -0.67 3.89
C MET A 332 1.25 0.62 3.12
N ILE A 333 0.04 1.19 3.24
CA ILE A 333 -0.28 2.49 2.62
C ILE A 333 0.58 3.59 3.21
N ARG A 334 0.70 3.67 4.55
CA ARG A 334 1.51 4.69 5.18
C ARG A 334 2.96 4.64 4.71
N GLN A 335 3.54 3.44 4.64
CA GLN A 335 4.89 3.24 4.15
C GLN A 335 5.02 3.61 2.67
N ALA A 336 4.11 3.12 1.84
CA ALA A 336 4.16 3.38 0.40
C ALA A 336 3.95 4.87 0.08
N LEU A 337 3.15 5.59 0.86
CA LEU A 337 3.01 7.05 0.76
C LEU A 337 4.34 7.77 1.05
N VAL A 338 5.10 7.33 2.06
CA VAL A 338 6.43 7.87 2.37
C VAL A 338 7.41 7.55 1.25
N ASP A 339 7.42 6.30 0.74
CA ASP A 339 8.32 5.89 -0.33
C ASP A 339 8.02 6.63 -1.66
N MET A 340 6.75 6.96 -1.91
CA MET A 340 6.36 7.79 -3.07
C MET A 340 6.62 9.28 -2.87
N GLU A 341 6.61 9.77 -1.63
CA GLU A 341 6.83 11.19 -1.35
C GLU A 341 8.15 11.67 -1.94
N PHE A 342 9.22 10.91 -1.74
CA PHE A 342 10.53 11.23 -2.32
C PHE A 342 10.51 11.29 -3.85
N MET A 343 9.81 10.37 -4.51
CA MET A 343 9.70 10.37 -5.97
C MET A 343 8.99 11.62 -6.49
N PHE A 344 7.94 12.05 -5.80
CA PHE A 344 7.25 13.27 -6.16
C PHE A 344 8.07 14.51 -5.85
N GLN A 345 8.80 14.54 -4.73
CA GLN A 345 9.74 15.62 -4.45
C GLN A 345 10.83 15.72 -5.53
N LEU A 346 11.32 14.58 -6.00
CA LEU A 346 12.27 14.52 -7.10
C LEU A 346 11.68 15.11 -8.38
N LEU A 347 10.46 14.73 -8.75
CA LEU A 347 9.74 15.27 -9.92
C LEU A 347 9.38 16.76 -9.79
N ASP A 348 9.22 17.26 -8.55
CA ASP A 348 8.95 18.67 -8.25
C ASP A 348 10.22 19.52 -8.20
N THR A 349 11.40 18.90 -8.27
CA THR A 349 12.67 19.61 -8.24
C THR A 349 12.84 20.39 -9.54
N VAL A 350 13.00 21.70 -9.46
CA VAL A 350 13.19 22.55 -10.64
C VAL A 350 14.63 22.40 -11.14
N PRO A 351 14.88 22.04 -12.41
CA PRO A 351 16.22 22.01 -12.97
C PRO A 351 16.92 23.37 -12.85
N GLU A 352 18.17 23.37 -12.37
CA GLU A 352 18.97 24.59 -12.19
C GLU A 352 19.29 25.27 -13.53
N ILE A 353 19.48 24.47 -14.58
CA ILE A 353 19.78 24.95 -15.94
C ILE A 353 18.54 24.68 -16.78
N GLN A 354 17.91 25.75 -17.27
CA GLN A 354 16.78 25.69 -18.19
C GLN A 354 17.04 26.59 -19.38
N ASP A 355 16.72 26.08 -20.57
CA ASP A 355 16.69 26.90 -21.76
C ASP A 355 15.58 27.97 -21.64
N GLN A 356 15.82 29.13 -22.23
CA GLN A 356 14.78 30.15 -22.35
C GLN A 356 13.64 29.64 -23.25
N GLN A 357 12.40 30.08 -23.00
CA GLN A 357 11.21 29.60 -23.74
C GLN A 357 11.32 29.71 -25.27
N ASN A 358 12.11 30.67 -25.76
CA ASN A 358 12.35 30.90 -27.19
C ASN A 358 13.81 30.65 -27.60
N ALA A 359 14.52 29.76 -26.89
CA ALA A 359 15.89 29.40 -27.25
C ALA A 359 15.93 28.84 -28.67
N THR A 360 16.67 29.51 -29.55
CA THR A 360 16.89 29.05 -30.92
C THR A 360 18.03 28.04 -30.95
N PRO A 361 17.99 27.04 -31.83
CA PRO A 361 19.14 26.16 -32.07
C PRO A 361 20.40 26.99 -32.35
N LEU A 362 21.50 26.63 -31.71
CA LEU A 362 22.78 27.31 -31.92
C LEU A 362 23.25 27.01 -33.36
N VAL A 363 23.23 28.03 -34.23
CA VAL A 363 23.80 27.96 -35.58
C VAL A 363 25.21 28.55 -35.52
N VAL A 364 26.21 27.68 -35.60
CA VAL A 364 27.63 28.09 -35.55
C VAL A 364 28.14 28.28 -36.97
N SER A 365 28.41 29.54 -37.35
CA SER A 365 29.05 29.90 -38.62
C SER A 365 30.57 30.12 -38.50
N ALA A 366 31.04 30.52 -37.31
CA ALA A 366 32.46 30.57 -36.94
C ALA A 366 32.58 30.16 -35.46
N ALA A 367 33.43 29.17 -35.15
CA ALA A 367 33.50 28.54 -33.83
C ALA A 367 34.43 29.31 -32.86
N ASN A 368 34.21 30.61 -32.71
CA ASN A 368 34.94 31.43 -31.75
C ASN A 368 34.33 31.30 -30.35
N LEU A 369 35.15 31.01 -29.34
CA LEU A 369 34.72 30.91 -27.94
C LEU A 369 35.26 32.09 -27.15
N ALA A 370 34.37 32.85 -26.50
CA ALA A 370 34.75 34.02 -25.72
C ALA A 370 34.21 33.94 -24.28
N PHE A 371 35.10 34.08 -23.31
CA PHE A 371 34.74 34.32 -21.91
C PHE A 371 34.77 35.84 -21.69
N LYS A 372 33.70 36.39 -21.11
CA LYS A 372 33.57 37.82 -20.79
C LYS A 372 33.19 37.97 -19.32
N ASP A 373 34.14 38.43 -18.51
CA ASP A 373 34.02 38.67 -17.07
C ASP A 373 33.37 37.50 -16.29
N VAL A 374 33.79 36.28 -16.61
CA VAL A 374 33.14 35.07 -16.09
C VAL A 374 33.55 34.85 -14.64
N HIS A 375 32.53 34.83 -13.78
CA HIS A 375 32.61 34.46 -12.37
C HIS A 375 31.85 33.15 -12.17
N PHE A 376 32.48 32.17 -11.52
CA PHE A 376 31.85 30.85 -11.31
C PHE A 376 32.27 30.24 -9.98
N ALA A 377 31.31 29.60 -9.32
CA ALA A 377 31.48 28.89 -8.06
C ALA A 377 30.47 27.73 -8.01
N TYR A 378 30.89 26.56 -7.49
CA TYR A 378 29.97 25.46 -7.20
C TYR A 378 29.17 25.70 -5.90
N ASP A 379 29.81 26.38 -4.96
CA ASP A 379 29.27 26.84 -3.69
C ASP A 379 29.51 28.36 -3.58
N PRO A 380 28.52 29.18 -3.19
CA PRO A 380 28.68 30.62 -3.05
C PRO A 380 29.91 31.05 -2.23
N ASP A 381 30.30 30.25 -1.24
CA ASP A 381 31.41 30.54 -0.33
C ASP A 381 32.78 30.24 -0.97
N ARG A 382 32.83 29.45 -2.04
CA ARG A 382 34.07 29.04 -2.72
C ARG A 382 34.09 29.41 -4.20
N LYS A 383 34.44 30.66 -4.49
CA LYS A 383 34.64 31.17 -5.86
C LYS A 383 35.84 30.55 -6.56
N ILE A 384 35.61 29.92 -7.72
CA ILE A 384 36.62 29.25 -8.55
C ILE A 384 37.13 30.20 -9.65
N LEU A 385 36.25 30.64 -10.55
CA LEU A 385 36.61 31.64 -11.57
C LEU A 385 36.31 33.04 -11.04
N ARG A 386 37.29 33.94 -11.16
CA ARG A 386 37.27 35.30 -10.59
C ARG A 386 37.47 36.34 -11.69
N GLY A 387 36.44 36.61 -12.48
CA GLY A 387 36.44 37.67 -13.50
C GLY A 387 37.32 37.33 -14.72
N ILE A 388 37.24 36.11 -15.23
CA ILE A 388 38.10 35.65 -16.33
C ILE A 388 37.53 36.11 -17.68
N SER A 389 38.40 36.69 -18.52
CA SER A 389 38.07 37.11 -19.89
C SER A 389 39.16 36.69 -20.88
N PHE A 390 38.81 35.93 -21.91
CA PHE A 390 39.70 35.57 -23.02
C PHE A 390 38.90 35.13 -24.25
N VAL A 391 39.56 35.05 -25.41
CA VAL A 391 38.95 34.60 -26.67
C VAL A 391 39.82 33.51 -27.28
N ILE A 392 39.18 32.38 -27.62
CA ILE A 392 39.75 31.29 -28.41
C ILE A 392 39.18 31.41 -29.82
N PRO A 393 39.99 31.82 -30.81
CA PRO A 393 39.55 31.90 -32.19
C PRO A 393 39.43 30.50 -32.80
N GLU A 394 38.60 30.38 -33.82
CA GLU A 394 38.38 29.14 -34.55
C GLU A 394 39.69 28.50 -35.04
N GLY A 395 39.81 27.17 -34.87
CA GLY A 395 40.92 26.37 -35.36
C GLY A 395 42.23 26.48 -34.57
N LYS A 396 42.23 27.08 -33.38
CA LYS A 396 43.40 27.22 -32.50
C LYS A 396 43.38 26.33 -31.26
#